data_AF-A0A931F9W4-F1
#
_entry.id   AF-A0A931F9W4-F1
#
_cell.length_a   1.000
_cell.length_b   1.000
_cell.length_c   1.000
_cell.angle_alpha   90.00
_cell.angle_beta   90.00
_cell.angle_gamma   90.00
#
_symmetry.space_group_name_H-M   'P 1'
#
loop_
_entity.id
_entity.type
_entity.pdbx_description
1 polymer ?
#
loop_
_entity_poly.entity_id
_entity_poly.type
_entity_poly.pdbx_seq_one_letter_code
_entity_poly.pdbx_strand_id
1 'polypeptide(L)'
;MQHQEGDTVLIDGGDRFASVEEKLISYLNEAGVDRFDAIIATHPHADHIGGLSAVIEKFPVDAIYDSGRVHTSQTYEDYLLLIDEKDLTFKTPRRGDKIELDNLTFDIIHPGEDTEKYSLNDSSIVTYLQYDQISFIFTGDIEEFAEREILGTGIDISSTILKVAHHGSRTSTNNYFLEAVNPEIAVIQVGEDNRFNHPAPEVINLLEKNDIEIYRNDLDGDIIVNTDGEYYSIETNRLNQDDLDQAEESEISEPEDSETNYSQININQASKSQLESLWGVGPVTADNIIEYREDNDEFQTIEEIKEVDGIDSNKFNRWKDQITI
;
A
#
# COMPACT_ATOMS: atom_id res chain seq x y z
N MET A 1 -9.21 -5.34 -10.47
CA MET A 1 -9.26 -6.81 -10.62
C MET A 1 -9.90 -7.13 -11.96
N GLN A 2 -9.36 -8.11 -12.69
CA GLN A 2 -9.91 -8.58 -13.96
C GLN A 2 -9.96 -10.11 -13.92
N HIS A 3 -11.14 -10.69 -14.15
CA HIS A 3 -11.31 -12.12 -14.35
C HIS A 3 -11.15 -12.45 -15.84
N GLN A 4 -10.50 -13.57 -16.17
CA GLN A 4 -10.20 -13.93 -17.57
C GLN A 4 -11.45 -14.11 -18.43
N GLU A 5 -12.59 -14.45 -17.81
CA GLU A 5 -13.87 -14.64 -18.50
C GLU A 5 -14.77 -13.39 -18.50
N GLY A 6 -14.29 -12.23 -18.03
CA GLY A 6 -14.88 -10.92 -18.36
C GLY A 6 -15.09 -9.93 -17.22
N ASP A 7 -15.24 -10.38 -15.98
CA ASP A 7 -15.57 -9.47 -14.87
C ASP A 7 -14.43 -8.49 -14.60
N THR A 8 -14.74 -7.20 -14.60
CA THR A 8 -13.79 -6.14 -14.27
C THR A 8 -14.29 -5.27 -13.12
N VAL A 9 -13.53 -5.27 -12.03
CA VAL A 9 -13.88 -4.58 -10.79
C VAL A 9 -12.78 -3.63 -10.37
N LEU A 10 -13.17 -2.39 -10.03
CA LEU A 10 -12.29 -1.41 -9.40
C LEU A 10 -12.72 -1.21 -7.93
N ILE A 11 -11.77 -1.26 -7.01
CA ILE A 11 -11.99 -0.88 -5.61
C ILE A 11 -11.15 0.37 -5.35
N ASP A 12 -11.83 1.49 -5.09
CA ASP A 12 -11.28 2.83 -4.98
C ASP A 12 -10.52 3.33 -6.22
N GLY A 13 -10.30 4.64 -6.31
CA GLY A 13 -9.70 5.35 -7.43
C GLY A 13 -8.50 6.22 -7.06
N GLY A 14 -8.05 6.22 -5.81
CA GLY A 14 -6.97 7.11 -5.38
C GLY A 14 -7.41 8.58 -5.25
N ASP A 15 -6.44 9.46 -4.99
CA ASP A 15 -6.66 10.90 -4.82
C ASP A 15 -7.09 11.62 -6.11
N ARG A 16 -7.72 12.78 -5.96
CA ARG A 16 -8.24 13.67 -7.01
C ARG A 16 -7.17 14.53 -7.70
N PHE A 17 -5.90 14.22 -7.50
CA PHE A 17 -4.82 14.94 -8.17
C PHE A 17 -4.74 14.48 -9.61
N ALA A 18 -4.62 15.42 -10.56
CA ALA A 18 -4.52 15.11 -11.98
C ALA A 18 -3.41 14.10 -12.30
N SER A 19 -2.28 14.13 -11.57
CA SER A 19 -1.21 13.14 -11.72
C SER A 19 -1.62 11.72 -11.30
N VAL A 20 -2.46 11.59 -10.28
CA VAL A 20 -3.00 10.30 -9.83
C VAL A 20 -4.04 9.80 -10.83
N GLU A 21 -4.95 10.67 -11.27
CA GLU A 21 -5.93 10.37 -12.32
C GLU A 21 -5.24 9.94 -13.62
N GLU A 22 -4.25 10.69 -14.10
CA GLU A 22 -3.48 10.34 -15.30
C GLU A 22 -2.77 8.99 -15.17
N LYS A 23 -2.12 8.73 -14.02
CA LYS A 23 -1.47 7.43 -13.75
C LYS A 23 -2.49 6.29 -13.77
N LEU A 24 -3.60 6.44 -13.03
CA LEU A 24 -4.67 5.44 -12.96
C LEU A 24 -5.23 5.14 -14.35
N ILE A 25 -5.58 6.19 -15.09
CA ILE A 25 -6.17 6.05 -16.42
C ILE A 25 -5.16 5.44 -17.40
N SER A 26 -3.87 5.79 -17.34
CA SER A 26 -2.84 5.14 -18.18
C SER A 26 -2.76 3.65 -17.88
N TYR A 27 -2.65 3.29 -16.60
CA TYR A 27 -2.57 1.90 -16.15
C TYR A 27 -3.78 1.08 -16.60
N LEU A 28 -5.00 1.61 -16.44
CA LEU A 28 -6.23 0.92 -16.88
C LEU A 28 -6.25 0.68 -18.40
N ASN A 29 -5.78 1.64 -19.21
CA ASN A 29 -5.67 1.45 -20.66
C ASN A 29 -4.60 0.42 -21.03
N GLU A 30 -3.44 0.45 -20.36
CA GLU A 30 -2.34 -0.51 -20.57
C GLU A 30 -2.76 -1.93 -20.18
N ALA A 31 -3.55 -2.06 -19.11
CA ALA A 31 -4.15 -3.30 -18.65
C ALA A 31 -5.31 -3.79 -19.54
N GLY A 32 -5.66 -3.06 -20.61
CA GLY A 32 -6.68 -3.45 -21.58
C GLY A 32 -8.12 -3.32 -21.08
N VAL A 33 -8.35 -2.57 -20.00
CA VAL A 33 -9.70 -2.37 -19.45
C VAL A 33 -10.53 -1.53 -20.40
N ASP A 34 -11.72 -2.02 -20.74
CA ASP A 34 -12.67 -1.32 -21.62
C ASP A 34 -13.99 -0.93 -20.90
N ARG A 35 -14.32 -1.58 -19.78
CA ARG A 35 -15.49 -1.32 -18.93
C ARG A 35 -15.29 -1.80 -17.50
N PHE A 36 -16.19 -1.41 -16.60
CA PHE A 36 -16.30 -1.94 -15.24
C PHE A 36 -17.69 -2.50 -14.97
N ASP A 37 -17.77 -3.75 -14.53
CA ASP A 37 -19.01 -4.35 -14.05
C ASP A 37 -19.37 -3.84 -12.65
N ALA A 38 -18.34 -3.55 -11.85
CA ALA A 38 -18.50 -2.92 -10.53
C ALA A 38 -17.36 -1.94 -10.21
N ILE A 39 -17.73 -0.79 -9.66
CA ILE A 39 -16.83 0.06 -8.88
C ILE A 39 -17.26 0.00 -7.42
N ILE A 40 -16.33 -0.26 -6.52
CA ILE A 40 -16.56 -0.26 -5.07
C ILE A 40 -15.81 0.94 -4.47
N ALA A 41 -16.55 1.95 -4.06
CA ALA A 41 -16.04 3.11 -3.32
C ALA A 41 -16.13 2.80 -1.83
N THR A 42 -14.99 2.49 -1.20
CA THR A 42 -14.98 1.98 0.17
C THR A 42 -15.55 3.00 1.14
N HIS A 43 -15.11 4.25 1.07
CA HIS A 43 -15.58 5.35 1.92
C HIS A 43 -15.31 6.71 1.26
N PRO A 44 -15.87 7.84 1.77
CA PRO A 44 -15.99 9.06 0.97
C PRO A 44 -14.76 9.98 1.01
N HIS A 45 -13.60 9.50 1.48
CA HIS A 45 -12.37 10.31 1.48
C HIS A 45 -11.80 10.48 0.08
N ALA A 46 -11.13 11.61 -0.13
CA ALA A 46 -10.70 12.03 -1.46
C ALA A 46 -9.61 11.12 -2.05
N ASP A 47 -8.73 10.57 -1.22
CA ASP A 47 -7.72 9.57 -1.56
C ASP A 47 -8.29 8.18 -1.89
N HIS A 48 -9.61 8.01 -1.76
CA HIS A 48 -10.33 6.81 -2.17
C HIS A 48 -11.24 7.06 -3.37
N ILE A 49 -12.10 8.08 -3.32
CA ILE A 49 -13.07 8.34 -4.40
C ILE A 49 -12.56 9.32 -5.46
N GLY A 50 -11.45 10.00 -5.22
CA GLY A 50 -11.02 11.15 -6.01
C GLY A 50 -10.83 10.84 -7.48
N GLY A 51 -10.10 9.76 -7.79
CA GLY A 51 -9.88 9.33 -9.17
C GLY A 51 -11.08 8.61 -9.81
N LEU A 52 -12.12 8.25 -9.06
CA LEU A 52 -13.27 7.53 -9.61
C LEU A 52 -14.07 8.36 -10.61
N SER A 53 -14.13 9.69 -10.44
CA SER A 53 -14.80 10.57 -11.39
C SER A 53 -14.17 10.49 -12.78
N ALA A 54 -12.83 10.50 -12.87
CA ALA A 54 -12.12 10.35 -14.13
C ALA A 54 -12.36 8.97 -14.78
N VAL A 55 -12.48 7.92 -13.96
CA VAL A 55 -12.82 6.57 -14.43
C VAL A 55 -14.25 6.53 -15.00
N ILE A 56 -15.24 7.04 -14.26
CA ILE A 56 -16.65 7.08 -14.66
C ILE A 56 -16.86 7.92 -15.94
N GLU A 57 -16.08 8.98 -16.13
CA GLU A 57 -16.14 9.77 -17.35
C GLU A 57 -15.61 9.02 -18.57
N LYS A 58 -14.59 8.18 -18.39
CA LYS A 58 -13.84 7.55 -19.48
C LYS A 58 -14.32 6.15 -19.86
N PHE A 59 -14.79 5.37 -18.88
CA PHE A 59 -15.16 3.98 -19.05
C PHE A 59 -16.67 3.78 -18.79
N PRO A 60 -17.36 2.90 -19.54
CA PRO A 60 -18.67 2.40 -19.14
C PRO A 60 -18.58 1.70 -17.77
N VAL A 61 -19.55 2.00 -16.91
CA VAL A 61 -19.67 1.42 -15.57
C VAL A 61 -21.10 0.90 -15.39
N ASP A 62 -21.25 -0.37 -15.00
CA ASP A 62 -22.57 -0.97 -14.83
C ASP A 62 -23.19 -0.63 -13.47
N ALA A 63 -22.39 -0.73 -12.40
CA ALA A 63 -22.82 -0.43 -11.04
C ALA A 63 -21.72 0.15 -10.16
N ILE A 64 -22.13 1.03 -9.25
CA ILE A 64 -21.31 1.62 -8.20
C ILE A 64 -21.85 1.16 -6.86
N TYR A 65 -20.95 0.66 -6.02
CA TYR A 65 -21.19 0.22 -4.65
C TYR A 65 -20.47 1.19 -3.70
N ASP A 66 -21.23 1.92 -2.91
CA ASP A 66 -20.73 2.97 -2.03
C ASP A 66 -21.12 2.67 -0.58
N SER A 67 -20.31 3.04 0.41
CA SER A 67 -20.69 2.78 1.81
C SER A 67 -22.03 3.44 2.20
N GLY A 68 -22.44 4.48 1.47
CA GLY A 68 -23.59 5.31 1.76
C GLY A 68 -23.32 6.28 2.91
N ARG A 69 -22.05 6.45 3.31
CA ARG A 69 -21.66 7.42 4.33
C ARG A 69 -21.55 8.80 3.71
N VAL A 70 -22.43 9.70 4.13
CA VAL A 70 -22.44 11.07 3.63
C VAL A 70 -21.21 11.84 4.09
N HIS A 71 -20.61 12.57 3.17
CA HIS A 71 -19.57 13.54 3.44
C HIS A 71 -19.90 14.89 2.80
N THR A 72 -19.32 15.98 3.30
CA THR A 72 -19.58 17.34 2.79
C THR A 72 -18.39 17.91 2.03
N SER A 73 -17.47 17.06 1.55
CA SER A 73 -16.38 17.52 0.68
C SER A 73 -16.91 17.78 -0.72
N GLN A 74 -16.26 18.74 -1.40
CA GLN A 74 -16.52 18.97 -2.81
C GLN A 74 -16.29 17.71 -3.65
N THR A 75 -15.24 16.93 -3.33
CA THR A 75 -14.95 15.67 -4.03
C THR A 75 -16.12 14.69 -3.98
N TYR A 76 -16.76 14.54 -2.81
CA TYR A 76 -17.88 13.62 -2.65
C TYR A 76 -19.15 14.15 -3.34
N GLU A 77 -19.40 15.46 -3.26
CA GLU A 77 -20.51 16.10 -3.97
C GLU A 77 -20.37 15.95 -5.49
N ASP A 78 -19.19 16.24 -6.05
CA ASP A 78 -18.92 16.14 -7.49
C ASP A 78 -19.05 14.69 -7.98
N TYR A 79 -18.56 13.74 -7.19
CA TYR A 79 -18.72 12.30 -7.45
C TYR A 79 -20.19 11.88 -7.51
N LEU A 80 -21.02 12.26 -6.53
CA LEU A 80 -22.45 11.92 -6.53
C LEU A 80 -23.21 12.60 -7.68
N LEU A 81 -22.87 13.85 -8.01
CA LEU A 81 -23.47 14.57 -9.14
C LEU A 81 -23.17 13.89 -10.47
N LEU A 82 -21.93 13.41 -10.65
CA LEU A 82 -21.54 12.68 -11.86
C LEU A 82 -22.31 11.35 -12.00
N ILE A 83 -22.49 10.63 -10.89
CA ILE A 83 -23.27 9.38 -10.87
C ILE A 83 -24.72 9.64 -11.28
N ASP A 84 -25.35 10.70 -10.75
CA ASP A 84 -26.71 11.11 -11.09
C ASP A 84 -26.81 11.57 -12.56
N GLU A 85 -25.85 12.38 -13.04
CA GLU A 85 -25.79 12.85 -14.43
C GLU A 85 -25.71 11.68 -15.42
N LYS A 86 -24.95 10.65 -15.08
CA LYS A 86 -24.73 9.46 -15.90
C LYS A 86 -25.82 8.39 -15.75
N ASP A 87 -26.78 8.58 -14.85
CA ASP A 87 -27.86 7.62 -14.52
C ASP A 87 -27.30 6.22 -14.18
N LEU A 88 -26.22 6.19 -13.37
CA LEU A 88 -25.56 4.93 -13.01
C LEU A 88 -26.30 4.21 -11.88
N THR A 89 -26.27 2.88 -11.93
CA THR A 89 -26.79 2.06 -10.84
C THR A 89 -25.95 2.30 -9.58
N PHE A 90 -26.56 2.91 -8.57
CA PHE A 90 -25.92 3.18 -7.28
C PHE A 90 -26.51 2.29 -6.18
N LYS A 91 -25.64 1.56 -5.47
CA LYS A 91 -26.03 0.63 -4.40
C LYS A 91 -25.21 0.89 -3.15
N THR A 92 -25.84 0.68 -1.99
CA THR A 92 -25.18 0.83 -0.68
C THR A 92 -25.20 -0.49 0.08
N PRO A 93 -24.24 -1.41 -0.16
CA PRO A 93 -24.25 -2.73 0.42
C PRO A 93 -24.01 -2.70 1.94
N ARG A 94 -24.52 -3.71 2.64
CA ARG A 94 -24.35 -3.92 4.08
C ARG A 94 -23.79 -5.30 4.37
N ARG A 95 -23.23 -5.46 5.56
CA ARG A 95 -22.70 -6.73 6.05
C ARG A 95 -23.71 -7.86 5.85
N GLY A 96 -23.29 -8.91 5.16
CA GLY A 96 -24.12 -10.06 4.80
C GLY A 96 -24.71 -10.00 3.39
N ASP A 97 -24.63 -8.85 2.72
CA ASP A 97 -24.91 -8.74 1.29
C ASP A 97 -23.78 -9.36 0.45
N LYS A 98 -24.08 -9.59 -0.82
CA LYS A 98 -23.13 -10.03 -1.84
C LYS A 98 -23.18 -9.11 -3.06
N ILE A 99 -22.02 -8.83 -3.63
CA ILE A 99 -21.89 -8.30 -4.99
C ILE A 99 -21.65 -9.50 -5.90
N GLU A 100 -22.71 -9.98 -6.55
CA GLU A 100 -22.66 -11.11 -7.48
C GLU A 100 -22.43 -10.58 -8.90
N LEU A 101 -21.30 -10.96 -9.49
CA LEU A 101 -20.96 -10.80 -10.91
C LEU A 101 -21.02 -12.16 -11.60
N ASP A 102 -20.72 -12.22 -12.90
CA ASP A 102 -20.85 -13.47 -13.66
C ASP A 102 -19.87 -14.56 -13.17
N ASN A 103 -18.67 -14.16 -12.75
CA ASN A 103 -17.59 -15.07 -12.35
C ASN A 103 -17.07 -14.81 -10.93
N LEU A 104 -17.18 -13.58 -10.43
CA LEU A 104 -16.72 -13.17 -9.10
C LEU A 104 -17.90 -12.91 -8.17
N THR A 105 -17.74 -13.25 -6.89
CA THR A 105 -18.68 -12.86 -5.84
C THR A 105 -17.91 -12.24 -4.69
N PHE A 106 -18.26 -11.00 -4.33
CA PHE A 106 -17.71 -10.33 -3.16
C PHE A 106 -18.71 -10.40 -2.01
N ASP A 107 -18.31 -11.03 -0.92
CA ASP A 107 -19.03 -10.99 0.34
C ASP A 107 -18.76 -9.66 1.05
N ILE A 108 -19.82 -9.01 1.51
CA ILE A 108 -19.72 -7.74 2.22
C ILE A 108 -19.60 -8.04 3.71
N ILE A 109 -18.44 -7.75 4.27
CA ILE A 109 -18.11 -8.00 5.67
C ILE A 109 -18.47 -6.79 6.55
N HIS A 110 -18.41 -5.59 5.97
CA HIS A 110 -18.66 -4.30 6.63
C HIS A 110 -19.04 -3.27 5.54
N PRO A 111 -19.84 -2.20 5.81
CA PRO A 111 -20.39 -1.75 7.09
C PRO A 111 -21.67 -2.49 7.53
N GLY A 112 -22.01 -2.37 8.82
CA GLY A 112 -23.35 -2.75 9.31
C GLY A 112 -24.44 -1.74 8.90
N GLU A 113 -25.70 -2.03 9.25
CA GLU A 113 -26.88 -1.23 8.88
C GLU A 113 -26.80 0.27 9.23
N ASP A 114 -26.43 0.57 10.47
CA ASP A 114 -26.35 1.94 10.98
C ASP A 114 -25.00 2.54 10.62
N THR A 115 -24.90 3.12 9.41
CA THR A 115 -23.67 3.73 8.93
C THR A 115 -23.33 5.06 9.62
N GLU A 116 -24.32 5.70 10.25
CA GLU A 116 -24.15 7.00 10.90
C GLU A 116 -23.28 6.93 12.16
N LYS A 117 -23.19 5.75 12.79
CA LYS A 117 -22.35 5.53 13.96
C LYS A 117 -20.85 5.46 13.62
N TYR A 118 -20.50 5.26 12.35
CA TYR A 118 -19.11 5.12 11.91
C TYR A 118 -18.46 6.47 11.67
N SER A 119 -17.15 6.55 11.91
CA SER A 119 -16.31 7.57 11.27
C SER A 119 -16.35 7.37 9.74
N LEU A 120 -15.76 8.28 8.97
CA LEU A 120 -15.68 8.11 7.52
C LEU A 120 -14.85 6.86 7.20
N ASN A 121 -13.71 6.70 7.86
CA ASN A 121 -12.84 5.54 7.78
C ASN A 121 -13.54 4.24 8.17
N ASP A 122 -14.16 4.20 9.36
CA ASP A 122 -14.90 3.03 9.84
C ASP A 122 -16.17 2.74 9.03
N SER A 123 -16.55 3.61 8.08
CA SER A 123 -17.65 3.30 7.16
C SER A 123 -17.19 2.49 5.93
N SER A 124 -15.89 2.24 5.81
CA SER A 124 -15.28 1.51 4.69
C SER A 124 -16.03 0.23 4.37
N ILE A 125 -16.37 0.02 3.09
CA ILE A 125 -16.79 -1.28 2.62
C ILE A 125 -15.61 -2.24 2.75
N VAL A 126 -15.78 -3.28 3.58
CA VAL A 126 -14.83 -4.39 3.65
C VAL A 126 -15.39 -5.52 2.80
N THR A 127 -14.65 -5.93 1.79
CA THR A 127 -15.03 -7.03 0.89
C THR A 127 -14.14 -8.24 1.10
N TYR A 128 -14.76 -9.41 1.04
CA TYR A 128 -14.09 -10.69 0.99
C TYR A 128 -14.36 -11.34 -0.37
N LEU A 129 -13.30 -11.84 -1.01
CA LEU A 129 -13.37 -12.55 -2.27
C LEU A 129 -12.70 -13.92 -2.09
N GLN A 130 -13.47 -14.99 -2.25
CA GLN A 130 -12.92 -16.34 -2.40
C GLN A 130 -12.90 -16.68 -3.89
N TYR A 131 -11.73 -17.03 -4.41
CA TYR A 131 -11.54 -17.56 -5.74
C TYR A 131 -10.89 -18.95 -5.63
N ASP A 132 -11.74 -19.98 -5.73
CA ASP A 132 -11.41 -21.38 -5.42
C ASP A 132 -10.74 -21.58 -4.06
N GLN A 133 -9.42 -21.72 -3.99
CA GLN A 133 -8.63 -21.91 -2.76
C GLN A 133 -7.96 -20.61 -2.29
N ILE A 134 -7.84 -19.60 -3.14
CA ILE A 134 -7.20 -18.32 -2.82
C ILE A 134 -8.25 -17.31 -2.39
N SER A 135 -8.00 -16.64 -1.26
CA SER A 135 -8.93 -15.65 -0.70
C SER A 135 -8.27 -14.30 -0.48
N PHE A 136 -9.07 -13.25 -0.63
CA PHE A 136 -8.66 -11.86 -0.48
C PHE A 136 -9.60 -11.16 0.49
N ILE A 137 -9.05 -10.29 1.34
CA ILE A 137 -9.83 -9.31 2.08
C ILE A 137 -9.33 -7.89 1.79
N PHE A 138 -10.25 -7.05 1.34
CA PHE A 138 -10.01 -5.62 1.09
C PHE A 138 -10.68 -4.81 2.17
N THR A 139 -9.87 -4.10 2.95
CA THR A 139 -10.29 -3.53 4.23
C THR A 139 -10.64 -2.05 4.16
N GLY A 140 -10.33 -1.37 3.06
CA GLY A 140 -10.37 0.09 3.00
C GLY A 140 -9.56 0.69 4.15
N ASP A 141 -10.18 1.64 4.85
CA ASP A 141 -9.56 2.36 5.96
C ASP A 141 -10.24 2.09 7.29
N ILE A 142 -10.83 0.90 7.47
CA ILE A 142 -11.40 0.53 8.78
C ILE A 142 -10.37 0.73 9.91
N GLU A 143 -10.82 1.26 11.03
CA GLU A 143 -10.00 1.42 12.23
C GLU A 143 -10.43 0.40 13.31
N GLU A 144 -9.78 0.45 14.47
CA GLU A 144 -10.00 -0.48 15.59
C GLU A 144 -11.49 -0.68 15.95
N PHE A 145 -12.32 0.35 15.78
CA PHE A 145 -13.76 0.24 16.07
C PHE A 145 -14.45 -0.73 15.10
N ALA A 146 -14.27 -0.53 13.79
CA ALA A 146 -14.83 -1.42 12.77
C ALA A 146 -14.21 -2.82 12.83
N GLU A 147 -12.88 -2.94 13.05
CA GLU A 147 -12.22 -4.24 13.23
C GLU A 147 -12.85 -5.06 14.36
N ARG A 148 -13.07 -4.42 15.53
CA ARG A 148 -13.70 -5.09 16.67
C ARG A 148 -15.16 -5.46 16.37
N GLU A 149 -15.90 -4.64 15.65
CA GLU A 149 -17.25 -5.00 15.23
C GLU A 149 -17.26 -6.20 14.29
N ILE A 150 -16.35 -6.26 13.31
CA ILE A 150 -16.22 -7.40 12.40
C ILE A 150 -15.92 -8.67 13.19
N LEU A 151 -14.91 -8.66 14.08
CA LEU A 151 -14.59 -9.81 14.92
C LEU A 151 -15.78 -10.25 15.80
N GLY A 152 -16.55 -9.28 16.31
CA GLY A 152 -17.74 -9.56 17.13
C GLY A 152 -18.88 -10.26 16.38
N THR A 153 -18.86 -10.29 15.05
CA THR A 153 -19.86 -11.00 14.24
C THR A 153 -19.63 -12.51 14.21
N GLY A 154 -18.39 -12.96 14.40
CA GLY A 154 -17.99 -14.35 14.22
C GLY A 154 -17.98 -14.82 12.76
N ILE A 155 -18.06 -13.91 11.79
CA ILE A 155 -17.80 -14.23 10.38
C ILE A 155 -16.34 -14.65 10.22
N ASP A 156 -16.11 -15.72 9.47
CA ASP A 156 -14.76 -16.15 9.11
C ASP A 156 -14.20 -15.17 8.08
N ILE A 157 -13.11 -14.50 8.44
CA ILE A 157 -12.39 -13.54 7.61
C ILE A 157 -10.99 -14.04 7.26
N SER A 158 -10.69 -15.32 7.52
CA SER A 158 -9.42 -15.91 7.14
C SER A 158 -9.21 -15.77 5.64
N SER A 159 -8.07 -15.18 5.25
CA SER A 159 -7.80 -14.80 3.86
C SER A 159 -6.34 -15.04 3.53
N THR A 160 -6.05 -15.61 2.36
CA THR A 160 -4.67 -15.78 1.86
C THR A 160 -3.96 -14.43 1.73
N ILE A 161 -4.67 -13.42 1.23
CA ILE A 161 -4.14 -12.12 0.85
C ILE A 161 -4.89 -11.01 1.59
N LEU A 162 -4.15 -10.21 2.36
CA LEU A 162 -4.68 -9.05 3.08
C LEU A 162 -4.26 -7.77 2.36
N LYS A 163 -5.23 -6.96 1.92
CA LYS A 163 -4.97 -5.52 1.72
C LYS A 163 -5.04 -4.86 3.10
N VAL A 164 -3.88 -4.41 3.60
CA VAL A 164 -3.72 -3.82 4.93
C VAL A 164 -4.58 -2.56 5.09
N ALA A 165 -5.27 -2.47 6.22
CA ALA A 165 -6.21 -1.39 6.51
C ALA A 165 -5.50 -0.05 6.66
N HIS A 166 -6.14 1.00 6.12
CA HIS A 166 -5.77 2.40 6.36
C HIS A 166 -4.29 2.68 6.12
N HIS A 167 -3.78 2.17 5.00
CA HIS A 167 -2.38 2.31 4.57
C HIS A 167 -1.33 1.81 5.59
N GLY A 168 -1.74 0.99 6.57
CA GLY A 168 -0.90 0.58 7.69
C GLY A 168 -0.84 1.61 8.83
N SER A 169 -1.92 2.38 9.04
CA SER A 169 -2.04 3.29 10.18
C SER A 169 -2.00 2.55 11.53
N ARG A 170 -1.42 3.20 12.55
CA ARG A 170 -1.40 2.67 13.93
C ARG A 170 -2.78 2.49 14.57
N THR A 171 -3.82 3.10 13.97
CA THR A 171 -5.22 2.99 14.43
C THR A 171 -5.92 1.76 13.89
N SER A 172 -5.24 0.96 13.06
CA SER A 172 -5.79 -0.15 12.27
C SER A 172 -4.83 -1.33 12.27
N THR A 173 -5.27 -2.45 11.71
CA THR A 173 -4.58 -3.75 11.68
C THR A 173 -4.08 -4.17 13.05
N ASN A 174 -4.99 -4.23 14.03
CA ASN A 174 -4.61 -4.68 15.38
C ASN A 174 -4.33 -6.19 15.41
N ASN A 175 -3.62 -6.67 16.44
CA ASN A 175 -3.21 -8.07 16.56
C ASN A 175 -4.37 -9.07 16.48
N TYR A 176 -5.52 -8.78 17.09
CA TYR A 176 -6.68 -9.68 17.04
C TYR A 176 -7.31 -9.75 15.66
N PHE A 177 -7.33 -8.63 14.95
CA PHE A 177 -7.81 -8.60 13.56
C PHE A 177 -6.86 -9.37 12.64
N LEU A 178 -5.55 -9.13 12.77
CA LEU A 178 -4.54 -9.82 12.00
C LEU A 178 -4.53 -11.33 12.26
N GLU A 179 -4.67 -11.78 13.52
CA GLU A 179 -4.78 -13.20 13.87
C GLU A 179 -6.04 -13.85 13.28
N ALA A 180 -7.14 -13.11 13.14
CA ALA A 180 -8.35 -13.63 12.54
C ALA A 180 -8.28 -13.72 11.01
N VAL A 181 -7.59 -12.76 10.37
CA VAL A 181 -7.33 -12.80 8.92
C VAL A 181 -6.28 -13.85 8.57
N ASN A 182 -5.23 -13.96 9.38
CA ASN A 182 -4.12 -14.91 9.24
C ASN A 182 -3.61 -15.06 7.78
N PRO A 183 -3.16 -13.96 7.14
CA PRO A 183 -2.76 -13.99 5.74
C PRO A 183 -1.35 -14.54 5.53
N GLU A 184 -1.09 -15.03 4.33
CA GLU A 184 0.26 -15.36 3.86
C GLU A 184 1.00 -14.09 3.42
N ILE A 185 0.31 -13.19 2.73
CA ILE A 185 0.85 -11.92 2.26
C ILE A 185 0.00 -10.72 2.67
N ALA A 186 0.66 -9.59 2.90
CA ALA A 186 0.05 -8.31 3.23
C ALA A 186 0.48 -7.23 2.22
N VAL A 187 -0.49 -6.67 1.49
CA VAL A 187 -0.29 -5.56 0.56
C VAL A 187 -0.62 -4.24 1.25
N ILE A 188 0.33 -3.32 1.31
CA ILE A 188 0.18 -1.98 1.88
C ILE A 188 0.18 -0.97 0.74
N GLN A 189 -0.98 -0.39 0.45
CA GLN A 189 -1.06 0.75 -0.46
C GLN A 189 -0.64 2.01 0.27
N VAL A 190 0.51 2.55 -0.12
CA VAL A 190 1.10 3.77 0.42
C VAL A 190 1.96 4.42 -0.66
N GLY A 191 2.02 5.75 -0.70
CA GLY A 191 2.87 6.50 -1.64
C GLY A 191 4.23 6.86 -1.05
N GLU A 192 5.24 7.04 -1.91
CA GLU A 192 6.61 7.42 -1.53
C GLU A 192 6.68 8.73 -0.73
N ASP A 193 5.84 9.70 -1.08
CA ASP A 193 5.78 11.02 -0.43
C ASP A 193 4.77 11.09 0.73
N ASN A 194 4.52 9.96 1.40
CA ASN A 194 3.50 9.90 2.44
C ASN A 194 3.87 10.74 3.68
N ARG A 195 3.10 11.81 3.90
CA ARG A 195 3.26 12.73 5.04
C ARG A 195 2.63 12.23 6.34
N PHE A 196 1.86 11.15 6.28
CA PHE A 196 1.17 10.57 7.43
C PHE A 196 2.06 9.61 8.24
N ASN A 197 3.29 9.37 7.79
CA ASN A 197 4.23 8.40 8.38
C ASN A 197 3.62 6.99 8.46
N HIS A 198 2.82 6.62 7.46
CA HIS A 198 2.38 5.25 7.23
C HIS A 198 3.31 4.55 6.23
N PRO A 199 3.43 3.22 6.31
CA PRO A 199 2.92 2.35 7.36
C PRO A 199 3.62 2.63 8.70
N ALA A 200 2.85 2.55 9.80
CA ALA A 200 3.39 2.74 11.13
C ALA A 200 4.36 1.58 11.47
N PRO A 201 5.52 1.85 12.10
CA PRO A 201 6.48 0.80 12.45
C PRO A 201 5.87 -0.33 13.28
N GLU A 202 4.89 -0.03 14.14
CA GLU A 202 4.19 -1.03 14.94
C GLU A 202 3.39 -2.02 14.08
N VAL A 203 2.81 -1.57 12.97
CA VAL A 203 2.08 -2.43 12.02
C VAL A 203 3.07 -3.30 11.24
N ILE A 204 4.18 -2.73 10.76
CA ILE A 204 5.23 -3.50 10.07
C ILE A 204 5.79 -4.59 10.98
N ASN A 205 6.20 -4.23 12.20
CA ASN A 205 6.73 -5.19 13.17
C ASN A 205 5.70 -6.29 13.52
N LEU A 206 4.41 -5.95 13.52
CA LEU A 206 3.35 -6.92 13.77
C LEU A 206 3.20 -7.92 12.62
N LEU A 207 3.27 -7.46 11.38
CA LEU A 207 3.23 -8.31 10.18
C LEU A 207 4.46 -9.24 10.14
N GLU A 208 5.67 -8.69 10.27
CA GLU A 208 6.93 -9.45 10.26
C GLU A 208 6.97 -10.51 11.37
N LYS A 209 6.50 -10.17 12.57
CA LYS A 209 6.48 -11.09 13.71
C LYS A 209 5.53 -12.29 13.50
N ASN A 210 4.52 -12.15 12.65
CA ASN A 210 3.62 -13.24 12.30
C ASN A 210 4.05 -13.97 11.02
N ASP A 211 5.30 -13.77 10.57
CA ASP A 211 5.88 -14.39 9.37
C ASP A 211 5.05 -14.10 8.10
N ILE A 212 4.46 -12.90 8.03
CA ILE A 212 3.64 -12.44 6.89
C ILE A 212 4.55 -11.68 5.93
N GLU A 213 4.54 -12.07 4.67
CA GLU A 213 5.33 -11.40 3.62
C GLU A 213 4.65 -10.09 3.20
N ILE A 214 5.43 -9.00 3.13
CA ILE A 214 4.92 -7.64 3.00
C ILE A 214 5.30 -7.08 1.64
N TYR A 215 4.29 -6.57 0.91
CA TYR A 215 4.48 -5.81 -0.32
C TYR A 215 3.93 -4.39 -0.15
N ARG A 216 4.69 -3.38 -0.57
CA ARG A 216 4.34 -1.96 -0.42
C ARG A 216 4.49 -1.20 -1.71
N ASN A 217 3.48 -0.42 -2.10
CA ASN A 217 3.55 0.31 -3.37
C ASN A 217 4.66 1.36 -3.44
N ASP A 218 5.12 1.91 -2.30
CA ASP A 218 6.23 2.86 -2.28
C ASP A 218 7.60 2.20 -2.51
N LEU A 219 7.73 0.90 -2.25
CA LEU A 219 8.96 0.14 -2.46
C LEU A 219 8.90 -0.69 -3.74
N ASP A 220 7.84 -1.49 -3.88
CA ASP A 220 7.64 -2.49 -4.93
C ASP A 220 6.95 -1.92 -6.19
N GLY A 221 6.45 -0.68 -6.12
CA GLY A 221 5.71 -0.06 -7.22
C GLY A 221 4.31 -0.66 -7.39
N ASP A 222 3.92 -1.00 -8.61
CA ASP A 222 2.65 -1.67 -8.86
C ASP A 222 2.80 -3.15 -8.51
N ILE A 223 1.92 -3.65 -7.63
CA ILE A 223 1.90 -5.02 -7.13
C ILE A 223 0.77 -5.76 -7.82
N ILE A 224 1.11 -6.78 -8.62
CA ILE A 224 0.16 -7.57 -9.40
C ILE A 224 0.08 -8.96 -8.80
N VAL A 225 -1.10 -9.32 -8.31
CA VAL A 225 -1.41 -10.70 -7.89
C VAL A 225 -2.06 -11.42 -9.06
N ASN A 226 -1.41 -12.47 -9.55
CA ASN A 226 -1.98 -13.39 -10.53
C ASN A 226 -2.40 -14.68 -9.82
N THR A 227 -3.58 -15.21 -10.09
CA THR A 227 -4.03 -16.49 -9.52
C THR A 227 -4.92 -17.26 -10.48
N ASP A 228 -4.81 -18.58 -10.45
CA ASP A 228 -5.71 -19.52 -11.13
C ASP A 228 -6.75 -20.15 -10.19
N GLY A 229 -6.76 -19.72 -8.92
CA GLY A 229 -7.65 -20.25 -7.88
C GLY A 229 -7.03 -21.35 -7.03
N GLU A 230 -5.96 -22.01 -7.47
CA GLU A 230 -5.20 -22.96 -6.64
C GLU A 230 -3.85 -22.39 -6.19
N TYR A 231 -3.22 -21.63 -7.07
CA TYR A 231 -1.92 -21.00 -6.84
C TYR A 231 -2.03 -19.49 -7.10
N TYR A 232 -1.12 -18.73 -6.49
CA TYR A 232 -0.93 -17.32 -6.83
C TYR A 232 0.55 -17.00 -7.01
N SER A 233 0.83 -15.94 -7.75
CA SER A 233 2.15 -15.33 -7.89
C SER A 233 2.06 -13.82 -7.76
N ILE A 234 3.15 -13.21 -7.31
CA ILE A 234 3.27 -11.75 -7.19
C ILE A 234 4.29 -11.25 -8.21
N GLU A 235 3.91 -10.21 -8.94
CA GLU A 235 4.81 -9.45 -9.81
C GLU A 235 4.84 -8.00 -9.34
N THR A 236 6.05 -7.43 -9.29
CA THR A 236 6.29 -6.04 -8.92
C THR A 236 7.03 -5.34 -10.06
N ASN A 237 6.75 -4.06 -10.28
CA ASN A 237 7.41 -3.30 -11.37
C ASN A 237 8.58 -2.43 -10.88
N ARG A 238 8.86 -2.46 -9.57
CA ARG A 238 10.14 -2.05 -9.00
C ARG A 238 10.73 -3.27 -8.33
N LEU A 239 11.93 -3.64 -8.77
CA LEU A 239 12.66 -4.75 -8.18
C LEU A 239 12.96 -4.44 -6.72
N ASN A 240 12.74 -5.43 -5.86
CA ASN A 240 13.32 -5.40 -4.53
C ASN A 240 14.85 -5.29 -4.66
N GLN A 241 15.51 -4.59 -3.74
CA GLN A 241 16.97 -4.54 -3.71
C GLN A 241 17.58 -5.96 -3.71
N ASP A 242 16.90 -6.92 -3.07
CA ASP A 242 17.28 -8.32 -3.06
C ASP A 242 17.16 -9.02 -4.43
N ASP A 243 16.22 -8.60 -5.30
CA ASP A 243 16.06 -9.14 -6.66
C ASP A 243 17.05 -8.52 -7.65
N LEU A 244 17.44 -7.27 -7.43
CA LEU A 244 18.54 -6.62 -8.17
C LEU A 244 19.87 -7.31 -7.87
N ASP A 245 20.12 -7.65 -6.60
CA ASP A 245 21.31 -8.36 -6.17
C ASP A 245 21.36 -9.80 -6.75
N GLN A 246 20.21 -10.51 -6.83
CA GLN A 246 20.14 -11.84 -7.44
C GLN A 246 20.24 -11.84 -8.98
N ALA A 247 19.73 -10.79 -9.64
CA ALA A 247 19.86 -10.64 -11.09
C ALA A 247 21.32 -10.40 -11.51
N GLU A 248 22.08 -9.61 -10.72
CA GLU A 248 23.51 -9.39 -10.94
C GLU A 248 24.36 -10.65 -10.66
N GLU A 249 23.97 -11.52 -9.72
CA GLU A 249 24.65 -12.80 -9.46
C GLU A 249 24.47 -13.82 -10.61
N SER A 250 23.36 -13.77 -11.36
CA SER A 250 23.05 -14.75 -12.40
C SER A 250 23.86 -14.61 -13.70
N GLU A 251 24.54 -13.49 -13.92
CA GLU A 251 25.35 -13.23 -15.13
C GLU A 251 26.85 -13.54 -14.97
N ILE A 252 27.33 -13.95 -13.80
CA ILE A 252 28.77 -14.18 -13.57
C ILE A 252 29.04 -15.65 -13.24
N SER A 253 29.47 -16.40 -14.26
CA SER A 253 30.06 -17.73 -14.08
C SER A 253 31.35 -17.66 -13.26
N GLU A 254 31.36 -18.39 -12.15
CA GLU A 254 32.46 -18.69 -11.21
C GLU A 254 33.85 -18.97 -11.86
N PRO A 255 34.97 -18.65 -11.17
CA PRO A 255 35.38 -19.52 -10.04
C PRO A 255 36.03 -18.86 -8.79
N GLU A 256 35.86 -19.59 -7.68
CA GLU A 256 36.68 -19.79 -6.47
C GLU A 256 36.94 -18.62 -5.49
N ASP A 257 36.26 -18.75 -4.34
CA ASP A 257 36.75 -18.68 -2.95
C ASP A 257 37.51 -17.42 -2.50
N SER A 258 36.79 -16.48 -1.86
CA SER A 258 37.19 -15.87 -0.58
C SER A 258 36.17 -14.81 -0.12
N GLU A 259 35.89 -14.80 1.19
CA GLU A 259 35.11 -13.79 1.92
C GLU A 259 35.30 -12.35 1.37
N THR A 260 34.21 -11.68 0.96
CA THR A 260 34.15 -10.21 0.93
C THR A 260 32.69 -9.75 1.18
N ASN A 261 32.32 -8.95 2.19
CA ASN A 261 32.81 -7.65 2.68
C ASN A 261 32.07 -6.50 1.95
N TYR A 262 30.90 -6.10 2.47
CA TYR A 262 30.25 -4.84 2.09
C TYR A 262 31.26 -3.71 2.35
N SER A 263 31.71 -3.03 1.28
CA SER A 263 32.69 -1.96 1.42
C SER A 263 32.11 -0.83 2.27
N GLN A 264 32.65 -0.62 3.47
CA GLN A 264 32.23 0.47 4.34
C GLN A 264 32.44 1.83 3.65
N ILE A 265 31.49 2.74 3.85
CA ILE A 265 31.50 4.09 3.31
C ILE A 265 32.46 4.95 4.13
N ASN A 266 33.57 5.35 3.52
CA ASN A 266 34.53 6.25 4.17
C ASN A 266 33.92 7.66 4.26
N ILE A 267 33.57 8.13 5.45
CA ILE A 267 32.86 9.41 5.64
C ILE A 267 33.74 10.63 5.40
N ASN A 268 35.07 10.47 5.26
CA ASN A 268 35.99 11.52 4.87
C ASN A 268 36.14 11.64 3.34
N GLN A 269 35.88 10.56 2.59
CA GLN A 269 36.11 10.49 1.14
C GLN A 269 34.83 10.28 0.31
N ALA A 270 33.74 9.85 0.95
CA ALA A 270 32.49 9.54 0.28
C ALA A 270 31.97 10.76 -0.51
N SER A 271 31.52 10.49 -1.73
CA SER A 271 30.74 11.44 -2.52
C SER A 271 29.37 11.65 -1.91
N LYS A 272 28.71 12.75 -2.28
CA LYS A 272 27.33 13.04 -1.84
C LYS A 272 26.38 11.86 -2.09
N SER A 273 26.44 11.25 -3.28
CA SER A 273 25.61 10.10 -3.63
C SER A 273 25.91 8.86 -2.78
N GLN A 274 27.16 8.67 -2.32
CA GLN A 274 27.51 7.59 -1.40
C GLN A 274 27.04 7.88 0.03
N LEU A 275 26.98 9.14 0.44
CA LEU A 275 26.43 9.49 1.75
C LEU A 275 24.89 9.34 1.76
N GLU A 276 24.23 9.67 0.65
CA GLU A 276 22.77 9.52 0.49
C GLU A 276 22.30 8.05 0.50
N SER A 277 23.19 7.08 0.31
CA SER A 277 22.83 5.66 0.47
C SER A 277 22.70 5.22 1.93
N LEU A 278 23.13 6.04 2.89
CA LEU A 278 22.95 5.77 4.32
C LEU A 278 21.51 6.08 4.73
N TRP A 279 20.87 5.13 5.42
CA TRP A 279 19.49 5.30 5.89
C TRP A 279 19.30 6.61 6.67
N GLY A 280 18.32 7.41 6.25
CA GLY A 280 17.99 8.68 6.88
C GLY A 280 18.95 9.84 6.57
N VAL A 281 19.89 9.67 5.63
CA VAL A 281 20.75 10.73 5.10
C VAL A 281 20.18 11.18 3.75
N GLY A 282 19.40 12.26 3.73
CA GLY A 282 18.93 12.88 2.49
C GLY A 282 19.94 13.90 1.94
N PRO A 283 19.66 14.54 0.78
CA PRO A 283 20.60 15.45 0.13
C PRO A 283 21.11 16.59 1.01
N VAL A 284 20.25 17.12 1.88
CA VAL A 284 20.61 18.18 2.85
C VAL A 284 21.56 17.64 3.92
N THR A 285 21.30 16.45 4.47
CA THR A 285 22.17 15.84 5.48
C THR A 285 23.50 15.41 4.87
N ALA A 286 23.51 14.92 3.63
CA ALA A 286 24.74 14.59 2.90
C ALA A 286 25.60 15.84 2.66
N ASP A 287 24.98 16.98 2.28
CA ASP A 287 25.69 18.26 2.18
C ASP A 287 26.27 18.68 3.54
N ASN A 288 25.50 18.56 4.63
CA ASN A 288 25.98 18.89 5.98
C ASN A 288 27.18 18.03 6.41
N ILE A 289 27.24 16.74 6.04
CA ILE A 289 28.40 15.87 6.33
C ILE A 289 29.65 16.36 5.59
N ILE A 290 29.48 16.72 4.30
CA ILE A 290 30.58 17.24 3.47
C ILE A 290 31.07 18.58 3.99
N GLU A 291 30.16 19.50 4.31
CA GLU A 291 30.47 20.81 4.87
C GLU A 291 31.17 20.67 6.22
N TYR A 292 30.68 19.79 7.10
CA TYR A 292 31.29 19.57 8.42
C TYR A 292 32.75 19.14 8.32
N ARG A 293 33.08 18.14 7.47
CA ARG A 293 34.47 17.64 7.32
C ARG A 293 35.40 18.61 6.57
N GLU A 294 34.84 19.54 5.79
CA GLU A 294 35.61 20.62 5.15
C GLU A 294 35.92 21.75 6.16
N ASP A 295 35.00 22.03 7.08
CA ASP A 295 35.11 23.15 8.03
C ASP A 295 35.79 22.80 9.37
N ASN A 296 35.75 21.53 9.80
CA ASN A 296 36.19 21.11 11.15
C ASN A 296 37.37 20.12 11.16
N ASP A 297 38.13 20.05 10.06
CA ASP A 297 39.07 18.96 9.76
C ASP A 297 38.34 17.59 9.59
N GLU A 298 38.99 16.63 8.92
CA GLU A 298 38.41 15.30 8.68
C GLU A 298 37.99 14.59 9.99
N PHE A 299 36.92 13.79 9.94
CA PHE A 299 36.47 12.97 11.07
C PHE A 299 37.59 12.04 11.54
N GLN A 300 37.90 12.07 12.84
CA GLN A 300 38.92 11.23 13.47
C GLN A 300 38.33 9.96 14.10
N THR A 301 37.02 9.94 14.33
CA THR A 301 36.25 8.78 14.77
C THR A 301 34.90 8.74 14.06
N ILE A 302 34.32 7.55 13.87
CA ILE A 302 32.99 7.43 13.25
C ILE A 302 31.90 8.09 14.12
N GLU A 303 32.10 8.19 15.44
CA GLU A 303 31.15 8.80 16.37
C GLU A 303 31.01 10.31 16.21
N GLU A 304 32.03 11.01 15.71
CA GLU A 304 32.00 12.47 15.49
C GLU A 304 30.95 12.89 14.46
N ILE A 305 30.53 11.97 13.59
CA ILE A 305 29.45 12.24 12.63
C ILE A 305 28.12 12.64 13.28
N LYS A 306 27.92 12.33 14.58
CA LYS A 306 26.75 12.78 15.36
C LYS A 306 26.77 14.28 15.69
N GLU A 307 27.86 14.98 15.43
CA GLU A 307 27.95 16.44 15.55
C GLU A 307 27.40 17.16 14.30
N VAL A 308 27.19 16.43 13.21
CA VAL A 308 26.60 16.95 11.97
C VAL A 308 25.10 17.17 12.16
N ASP A 309 24.62 18.36 11.78
CA ASP A 309 23.20 18.68 11.87
C ASP A 309 22.35 17.74 10.99
N GLY A 310 21.32 17.17 11.58
CA GLY A 310 20.49 16.13 10.96
C GLY A 310 20.94 14.69 11.21
N ILE A 311 21.99 14.44 11.99
CA ILE A 311 22.42 13.10 12.42
C ILE A 311 22.26 12.94 13.92
N ASP A 312 21.28 12.15 14.34
CA ASP A 312 21.08 11.78 15.75
C ASP A 312 21.63 10.37 16.06
N SER A 313 21.63 10.00 17.35
CA SER A 313 22.07 8.67 17.80
C SER A 313 21.27 7.53 17.18
N ASN A 314 20.01 7.76 16.78
CA ASN A 314 19.18 6.71 16.16
C ASN A 314 19.62 6.44 14.72
N LYS A 315 19.88 7.49 13.94
CA LYS A 315 20.46 7.39 12.59
C LYS A 315 21.83 6.72 12.65
N PHE A 316 22.73 7.23 13.49
CA PHE A 316 24.07 6.67 13.66
C PHE A 316 24.05 5.16 13.97
N ASN A 317 23.20 4.72 14.91
CA ASN A 317 23.16 3.30 15.29
C ASN A 317 22.71 2.36 14.17
N ARG A 318 21.99 2.85 13.15
CA ARG A 318 21.50 2.03 12.03
C ARG A 318 22.57 1.74 10.98
N TRP A 319 23.58 2.60 10.86
CA TRP A 319 24.60 2.46 9.81
C TRP A 319 26.04 2.64 10.32
N LYS A 320 26.27 2.70 11.64
CA LYS A 320 27.62 2.75 12.23
C LYS A 320 28.56 1.64 11.74
N ASP A 321 28.02 0.47 11.40
CA ASP A 321 28.78 -0.68 10.90
C ASP A 321 29.00 -0.61 9.38
N GLN A 322 28.31 0.31 8.68
CA GLN A 322 28.41 0.57 7.25
C GLN A 322 29.37 1.71 6.91
N ILE A 323 29.93 2.40 7.90
CA ILE A 323 30.81 3.54 7.70
C ILE A 323 32.22 3.31 8.26
N THR A 324 33.18 4.04 7.72
CA THR A 324 34.59 4.07 8.17
C THR A 324 35.15 5.49 8.02
N ILE A 325 36.37 5.75 8.52
CA ILE A 325 37.08 7.05 8.38
C ILE A 325 38.30 6.95 7.48
#